data_AF-A0A424MPL7-F1
#
_entry.id   AF-A0A424MPL7-F1
#
_cell.length_a   1.000
_cell.length_b   1.000
_cell.length_c   1.000
_cell.angle_alpha   90.00
_cell.angle_beta   90.00
_cell.angle_gamma   90.00
#
_symmetry.space_group_name_H-M   'P 1'
#
loop_
_entity.id
_entity.type
_entity.pdbx_description
1 polymer ?
#
loop_
_entity_poly.entity_id
_entity_poly.type
_entity_poly.pdbx_seq_one_letter_code
_entity_poly.pdbx_strand_id
1 'polypeptide(L)'
;MKKAFFFVPICLLLAGCFGEAAVPSGDPGKKFSRKFRGYKFHQDTMLASGGQAYWAQEVLSGYHRARETDIPSSIKTIEQSSCTMRPPETGSFVAHVHVGHGQQRAPVYEFSRRKVGDRAKRLIKRYVATKKRSASVRSYRSSDGLRLINVAVAKSDQPVHLVVTSQAGVLWNIQKSDTAKISGISVIGPNGAGLANVPHGTTVQGLFGRFLSSCKVLPARMPKEHWGFIRYAGERPRRSTQKLVNENYARAATYAGWLMGTFRLVDPAAVIDPLAVSNILIGEVEPGHGNRIVYRSIKDATVHVLRNDYVFAANRSGYSERMTQLITDAAERAIGGKLDTLLRGS
;
A
#
# COMPACT_ATOMS: atom_id res chain seq x y z
N MET A 1 45.64 60.50 14.08
CA MET A 1 45.37 59.18 14.69
C MET A 1 43.98 58.71 14.25
N LYS A 2 43.90 57.86 13.21
CA LYS A 2 42.63 57.29 12.71
C LYS A 2 42.54 55.85 13.23
N LYS A 3 41.55 55.55 14.07
CA LYS A 3 41.27 54.21 14.60
C LYS A 3 40.59 53.38 13.51
N ALA A 4 41.24 52.31 13.06
CA ALA A 4 40.66 51.32 12.17
C ALA A 4 39.75 50.39 12.99
N PHE A 5 38.46 50.38 12.68
CA PHE A 5 37.51 49.40 13.19
C PHE A 5 37.67 48.09 12.40
N PHE A 6 38.15 47.04 13.06
CA PHE A 6 38.11 45.68 12.55
C PHE A 6 36.67 45.15 12.68
N PHE A 7 35.96 45.06 11.55
CA PHE A 7 34.73 44.29 11.44
C PHE A 7 35.09 42.80 11.33
N VAL A 8 34.76 42.02 12.35
CA VAL A 8 34.81 40.56 12.29
C VAL A 8 33.52 40.09 11.62
N PRO A 9 33.56 39.40 10.47
CA PRO A 9 32.36 38.79 9.90
C PRO A 9 32.01 37.56 10.74
N ILE A 10 30.95 37.67 11.53
CA ILE A 10 30.30 36.51 12.16
C ILE A 10 29.59 35.75 11.03
N CYS A 11 30.27 34.74 10.48
CA CYS A 11 29.65 33.70 9.66
C CYS A 11 28.69 32.88 10.54
N LEU A 12 27.44 33.32 10.61
CA LEU A 12 26.32 32.49 11.06
C LEU A 12 26.12 31.35 10.06
N LEU A 13 26.82 30.24 10.31
CA LEU A 13 26.52 28.93 9.73
C LEU A 13 25.15 28.50 10.25
N LEU A 14 24.08 29.00 9.62
CA LEU A 14 22.77 28.36 9.66
C LEU A 14 22.87 27.07 8.85
N ALA A 15 23.51 26.06 9.45
CA ALA A 15 23.28 24.67 9.08
C ALA A 15 21.80 24.40 9.38
N GLY A 16 20.95 24.63 8.37
CA GLY A 16 19.57 24.19 8.37
C GLY A 16 19.53 22.68 8.41
N CYS A 17 19.73 22.11 9.60
CA CYS A 17 19.33 20.75 9.91
C CYS A 17 17.83 20.68 9.63
N PHE A 18 17.44 20.21 8.45
CA PHE A 18 16.10 19.67 8.25
C PHE A 18 15.97 18.51 9.24
N GLY A 19 15.45 18.84 10.43
CA GLY A 19 15.47 17.96 11.59
C GLY A 19 14.81 16.64 11.24
N GLU A 20 15.56 15.55 11.36
CA GLU A 20 14.97 14.23 11.36
C GLU A 20 13.84 14.19 12.39
N ALA A 21 12.72 13.56 12.04
CA ALA A 21 11.65 13.38 13.00
C ALA A 21 12.19 12.60 14.21
N ALA A 22 12.01 13.16 15.41
CA ALA A 22 12.40 12.47 16.63
C ALA A 22 11.74 11.10 16.72
N VAL A 23 12.48 10.11 17.25
CA VAL A 23 11.94 8.78 17.54
C VAL A 23 10.82 8.94 18.58
N PRO A 24 9.59 8.47 18.32
CA PRO A 24 8.51 8.53 19.29
C PRO A 24 8.87 7.80 20.59
N SER A 25 8.32 8.27 21.72
CA SER A 25 8.53 7.60 23.01
C SER A 25 7.61 6.38 23.21
N GLY A 26 8.09 5.43 24.02
CA GLY A 26 7.35 4.23 24.43
C GLY A 26 7.53 3.02 23.51
N ASP A 27 6.90 1.91 23.89
CA ASP A 27 7.04 0.62 23.20
C ASP A 27 6.18 0.56 21.92
N PRO A 28 6.79 0.46 20.72
CA PRO A 28 6.06 0.36 19.46
C PRO A 28 5.21 -0.92 19.35
N GLY A 29 5.61 -1.99 20.04
CA GLY A 29 4.88 -3.27 20.09
C GLY A 29 3.54 -3.17 20.79
N LYS A 30 3.31 -2.13 21.61
CA LYS A 30 2.02 -1.85 22.28
C LYS A 30 1.13 -0.89 21.50
N LYS A 31 1.59 -0.36 20.36
CA LYS A 31 0.86 0.66 19.58
C LYS A 31 0.01 0.02 18.49
N PHE A 32 -0.99 -0.75 18.88
CA PHE A 32 -1.95 -1.34 17.97
C PHE A 32 -3.37 -1.38 18.55
N SER A 33 -4.34 -1.64 17.69
CA SER A 33 -5.72 -1.93 18.08
C SER A 33 -6.17 -3.26 17.50
N ARG A 34 -6.86 -4.05 18.32
CA ARG A 34 -7.47 -5.32 17.88
C ARG A 34 -8.66 -5.03 16.98
N LYS A 35 -8.78 -5.77 15.88
CA LYS A 35 -9.88 -5.66 14.93
C LYS A 35 -10.45 -7.04 14.62
N PHE A 36 -11.55 -7.03 13.88
CA PHE A 36 -12.27 -8.24 13.50
C PHE A 36 -11.38 -9.30 12.84
N ARG A 37 -10.39 -8.88 12.03
CA ARG A 37 -9.48 -9.76 11.25
C ARG A 37 -7.99 -9.48 11.54
N GLY A 38 -7.63 -9.24 12.80
CA GLY A 38 -6.25 -9.05 13.24
C GLY A 38 -5.93 -7.65 13.72
N TYR A 39 -4.64 -7.28 13.74
CA TYR A 39 -4.18 -6.04 14.33
C TYR A 39 -4.03 -4.88 13.34
N LYS A 40 -4.47 -3.71 13.79
CA LYS A 40 -4.22 -2.41 13.16
C LYS A 40 -3.15 -1.69 13.97
N PHE A 41 -1.93 -1.58 13.44
CA PHE A 41 -0.79 -0.95 14.11
C PHE A 41 -0.78 0.57 13.94
N HIS A 42 -0.03 1.32 14.75
CA HIS A 42 0.12 2.76 14.57
C HIS A 42 0.90 3.07 13.29
N GLN A 43 0.71 4.27 12.73
CA GLN A 43 1.27 4.63 11.43
C GLN A 43 2.80 4.71 11.39
N ASP A 44 3.45 4.90 12.53
CA ASP A 44 4.91 4.98 12.66
C ASP A 44 5.54 3.69 13.19
N THR A 45 4.71 2.68 13.50
CA THR A 45 5.24 1.37 13.88
C THR A 45 5.73 0.65 12.63
N MET A 46 6.91 0.04 12.73
CA MET A 46 7.49 -0.87 11.76
C MET A 46 7.48 -2.29 12.32
N LEU A 47 6.96 -3.24 11.55
CA LEU A 47 6.84 -4.63 11.98
C LEU A 47 7.84 -5.53 11.27
N ALA A 48 8.47 -6.41 12.03
CA ALA A 48 9.30 -7.49 11.54
C ALA A 48 8.63 -8.86 11.76
N SER A 49 9.30 -9.93 11.35
CA SER A 49 8.89 -11.31 11.62
C SER A 49 8.84 -11.59 13.13
N GLY A 50 8.11 -12.64 13.53
CA GLY A 50 7.96 -13.00 14.94
C GLY A 50 7.16 -11.99 15.78
N GLY A 51 6.56 -10.96 15.16
CA GLY A 51 5.78 -9.94 15.85
C GLY A 51 6.62 -8.85 16.52
N GLN A 52 7.93 -8.80 16.24
CA GLN A 52 8.79 -7.70 16.66
C GLN A 52 8.34 -6.39 16.03
N ALA A 53 8.50 -5.30 16.79
CA ALA A 53 8.08 -3.98 16.39
C ALA A 53 9.13 -2.93 16.76
N TYR A 54 9.29 -1.95 15.88
CA TYR A 54 10.22 -0.83 16.00
C TYR A 54 9.47 0.46 15.67
N TRP A 55 10.04 1.60 16.04
CA TRP A 55 9.66 2.87 15.41
C TRP A 55 10.31 2.97 14.04
N ALA A 56 9.57 3.46 13.05
CA ALA A 56 10.10 3.62 11.70
C ALA A 56 11.34 4.53 11.69
N GLN A 57 11.39 5.55 12.55
CA GLN A 57 12.51 6.49 12.72
C GLN A 57 13.79 5.82 13.26
N GLU A 58 13.68 4.70 13.96
CA GLU A 58 14.83 3.91 14.44
C GLU A 58 15.48 3.12 13.31
N VAL A 59 14.72 2.78 12.27
CA VAL A 59 15.17 1.95 11.16
C VAL A 59 15.47 2.76 9.90
N LEU A 60 14.70 3.82 9.67
CA LEU A 60 14.72 4.64 8.47
C LEU A 60 15.21 6.06 8.79
N SER A 61 16.35 6.47 8.24
CA SER A 61 16.84 7.85 8.34
C SER A 61 16.00 8.77 7.44
N GLY A 62 15.67 9.97 7.92
CA GLY A 62 14.80 10.91 7.20
C GLY A 62 13.32 10.49 7.03
N TYR A 63 12.86 9.45 7.76
CA TYR A 63 11.48 8.99 7.65
C TYR A 63 10.45 10.09 7.96
N HIS A 64 9.44 10.16 7.10
CA HIS A 64 8.23 10.92 7.32
C HIS A 64 7.03 10.16 6.76
N ARG A 65 5.84 10.47 7.29
CA ARG A 65 4.59 9.96 6.72
C ARG A 65 4.36 10.62 5.36
N ALA A 66 3.85 9.84 4.41
CA ALA A 66 3.47 10.34 3.11
C ALA A 66 2.41 11.44 3.19
N ARG A 67 2.63 12.48 2.39
CA ARG A 67 1.79 13.66 2.24
C ARG A 67 1.09 13.63 0.89
N GLU A 68 0.02 14.41 0.74
CA GLU A 68 -0.68 14.54 -0.55
C GLU A 68 0.21 15.22 -1.62
N THR A 69 1.29 15.87 -1.21
CA THR A 69 2.30 16.50 -2.08
C THR A 69 3.43 15.57 -2.49
N ASP A 70 3.49 14.34 -1.97
CA ASP A 70 4.52 13.35 -2.33
C ASP A 70 4.14 12.65 -3.64
N ILE A 71 3.91 13.45 -4.68
CA ILE A 71 3.43 13.01 -5.98
C ILE A 71 4.61 12.36 -6.73
N PRO A 72 4.49 11.11 -7.21
CA PRO A 72 5.49 10.48 -8.07
C PRO A 72 5.74 11.28 -9.35
N SER A 73 6.98 11.28 -9.85
CA SER A 73 7.33 11.97 -11.10
C SER A 73 6.78 11.24 -12.33
N SER A 74 6.68 9.92 -12.26
CA SER A 74 6.19 9.11 -13.37
C SER A 74 5.52 7.83 -12.89
N ILE A 75 4.63 7.31 -13.73
CA ILE A 75 3.95 6.05 -13.53
C ILE A 75 4.26 5.14 -14.70
N LYS A 76 4.78 3.94 -14.41
CA LYS A 76 5.01 2.87 -15.38
C LYS A 76 4.06 1.72 -15.11
N THR A 77 3.65 1.03 -16.16
CA THR A 77 2.82 -0.17 -16.02
C THR A 77 3.70 -1.40 -15.77
N ILE A 78 3.32 -2.21 -14.79
CA ILE A 78 3.83 -3.57 -14.60
C ILE A 78 3.05 -4.47 -15.56
N GLU A 79 3.75 -5.12 -16.47
CA GLU A 79 3.16 -6.15 -17.33
C GLU A 79 2.66 -7.31 -16.46
N GLN A 80 1.42 -7.71 -16.70
CA GLN A 80 0.77 -8.76 -15.91
C GLN A 80 1.35 -10.12 -16.29
N SER A 81 1.71 -10.92 -15.29
CA SER A 81 2.21 -12.27 -15.53
C SER A 81 1.06 -13.25 -15.80
N SER A 82 1.42 -14.37 -16.42
CA SER A 82 0.56 -15.56 -16.51
C SER A 82 0.14 -16.09 -15.13
N CYS A 83 -0.67 -17.16 -15.10
CA CYS A 83 -0.97 -17.86 -13.84
C CYS A 83 0.24 -18.53 -13.19
N THR A 84 1.38 -18.55 -13.87
CA THR A 84 2.65 -19.04 -13.35
C THR A 84 3.54 -17.86 -12.99
N MET A 85 3.86 -17.73 -11.71
CA MET A 85 4.86 -16.80 -11.20
C MET A 85 6.24 -17.47 -11.29
N ARG A 86 7.27 -16.71 -11.64
CA ARG A 86 8.66 -17.16 -11.59
C ARG A 86 9.02 -17.51 -10.13
N PRO A 87 9.61 -18.69 -9.88
CA PRO A 87 10.07 -19.03 -8.54
C PRO A 87 11.24 -18.11 -8.13
N PRO A 88 11.52 -17.99 -6.82
CA PRO A 88 12.70 -17.29 -6.34
C PRO A 88 13.98 -17.90 -6.89
N GLU A 89 15.02 -17.08 -7.05
CA GLU A 89 16.35 -17.58 -7.42
C GLU A 89 16.88 -18.55 -6.35
N THR A 90 17.58 -19.60 -6.78
CA THR A 90 18.17 -20.59 -5.87
C THR A 90 19.05 -19.90 -4.82
N GLY A 91 18.87 -20.26 -3.54
CA GLY A 91 19.60 -19.64 -2.43
C GLY A 91 19.06 -18.28 -1.98
N SER A 92 17.95 -17.79 -2.56
CA SER A 92 17.28 -16.59 -2.05
C SER A 92 16.48 -16.91 -0.79
N PHE A 93 16.54 -16.02 0.20
CA PHE A 93 15.59 -15.97 1.30
C PHE A 93 14.25 -15.41 0.81
N VAL A 94 13.15 -16.11 1.08
CA VAL A 94 11.81 -15.67 0.67
C VAL A 94 11.11 -14.96 1.82
N ALA A 95 10.94 -13.65 1.70
CA ALA A 95 10.25 -12.85 2.69
C ALA A 95 8.79 -12.61 2.27
N HIS A 96 7.85 -13.19 3.02
CA HIS A 96 6.42 -13.03 2.76
C HIS A 96 5.77 -12.01 3.69
N VAL A 97 5.17 -10.98 3.09
CA VAL A 97 4.36 -9.98 3.77
C VAL A 97 2.92 -10.11 3.28
N HIS A 98 1.97 -10.30 4.19
CA HIS A 98 0.55 -10.40 3.85
C HIS A 98 -0.30 -9.42 4.65
N VAL A 99 -0.64 -8.28 4.06
CA VAL A 99 -1.39 -7.23 4.74
C VAL A 99 -2.87 -7.24 4.37
N GLY A 100 -3.73 -6.76 5.26
CA GLY A 100 -5.06 -6.33 4.84
C GLY A 100 -4.96 -5.08 3.94
N HIS A 101 -4.37 -4.01 4.47
CA HIS A 101 -4.18 -2.74 3.74
C HIS A 101 -3.12 -1.83 4.39
N GLY A 102 -2.61 -0.85 3.64
CA GLY A 102 -1.76 0.20 4.21
C GLY A 102 -2.52 1.19 5.09
N GLN A 103 -1.80 1.93 5.94
CA GLN A 103 -2.39 3.02 6.74
C GLN A 103 -2.15 4.43 6.19
N GLN A 104 -1.11 4.61 5.41
CA GLN A 104 -0.82 5.87 4.75
C GLN A 104 -1.55 5.93 3.40
N ARG A 105 -1.79 7.13 2.88
CA ARG A 105 -2.36 7.33 1.54
C ARG A 105 -1.23 7.68 0.59
N ALA A 106 -1.18 7.01 -0.55
CA ALA A 106 -0.38 7.48 -1.67
C ALA A 106 -1.23 8.43 -2.52
N PRO A 107 -0.65 9.49 -3.10
CA PRO A 107 -1.28 10.32 -4.12
C PRO A 107 -1.29 9.62 -5.49
N VAL A 108 -1.60 8.31 -5.50
CA VAL A 108 -1.68 7.46 -6.70
C VAL A 108 -3.06 6.80 -6.69
N TYR A 109 -3.80 6.98 -7.77
CA TYR A 109 -5.18 6.55 -7.88
C TYR A 109 -5.34 5.58 -9.04
N GLU A 110 -6.15 4.55 -8.82
CA GLU A 110 -6.49 3.56 -9.84
C GLU A 110 -7.96 3.14 -9.76
N PHE A 111 -8.59 3.04 -10.92
CA PHE A 111 -9.98 2.61 -11.02
C PHE A 111 -10.34 2.20 -12.45
N SER A 112 -11.40 1.39 -12.55
CA SER A 112 -11.89 0.91 -13.84
C SER A 112 -12.91 1.85 -14.49
N ARG A 113 -13.07 1.73 -15.80
CA ARG A 113 -14.12 2.36 -16.59
C ARG A 113 -15.51 2.00 -16.09
N ARG A 114 -15.70 0.76 -15.61
CA ARG A 114 -16.94 0.33 -14.95
C ARG A 114 -17.28 1.21 -13.74
N LYS A 115 -16.29 1.49 -12.87
CA LYS A 115 -16.50 2.39 -11.71
C LYS A 115 -16.92 3.80 -12.15
N VAL A 116 -16.34 4.32 -13.23
CA VAL A 116 -16.73 5.64 -13.80
C VAL A 116 -18.17 5.58 -14.30
N GLY A 117 -18.54 4.57 -15.10
CA GLY A 117 -19.91 4.40 -15.60
C GLY A 117 -20.95 4.26 -14.47
N ASP A 118 -20.65 3.49 -13.42
CA ASP A 118 -21.53 3.36 -12.25
C ASP A 118 -21.72 4.70 -11.51
N ARG A 119 -20.70 5.56 -11.48
CA ARG A 119 -20.78 6.90 -10.90
C ARG A 119 -21.59 7.84 -11.80
N ALA A 120 -21.40 7.78 -13.11
CA ALA A 120 -22.15 8.53 -14.10
C ALA A 120 -23.66 8.22 -14.01
N LYS A 121 -24.04 6.93 -13.96
CA LYS A 121 -25.44 6.51 -13.75
C LYS A 121 -26.04 7.11 -12.46
N ARG A 122 -25.27 7.12 -11.37
CA ARG A 122 -25.71 7.74 -10.10
C ARG A 122 -25.83 9.26 -10.20
N LEU A 123 -24.94 9.92 -10.95
CA LEU A 123 -25.02 11.35 -11.21
C LEU A 123 -26.31 11.69 -11.95
N ILE A 124 -26.58 11.01 -13.07
CA ILE A 124 -27.81 11.18 -13.86
C ILE A 124 -29.05 11.01 -12.97
N LYS A 125 -29.14 9.90 -12.23
CA LYS A 125 -30.28 9.63 -11.33
C LYS A 125 -30.50 10.75 -10.30
N ARG A 126 -29.43 11.30 -9.72
CA ARG A 126 -29.52 12.43 -8.78
C ARG A 126 -29.92 13.73 -9.47
N TYR A 127 -29.40 13.97 -10.67
CA TYR A 127 -29.71 15.16 -11.45
C TYR A 127 -31.21 15.27 -11.73
N VAL A 128 -31.81 14.16 -12.19
CA VAL A 128 -33.25 14.05 -12.41
C VAL A 128 -34.03 14.20 -11.10
N ALA A 129 -33.67 13.43 -10.07
CA ALA A 129 -34.41 13.43 -8.80
C ALA A 129 -34.39 14.78 -8.07
N THR A 130 -33.33 15.57 -8.22
CA THR A 130 -33.17 16.86 -7.51
C THR A 130 -33.56 18.08 -8.34
N LYS A 131 -34.03 17.89 -9.58
CA LYS A 131 -34.28 18.98 -10.54
C LYS A 131 -33.13 20.01 -10.54
N LYS A 132 -31.89 19.53 -10.68
CA LYS A 132 -30.63 20.31 -10.65
C LYS A 132 -30.17 20.83 -9.28
N ARG A 133 -30.99 20.84 -8.22
CA ARG A 133 -30.68 21.53 -6.96
C ARG A 133 -29.54 20.92 -6.12
N SER A 134 -29.12 19.68 -6.38
CA SER A 134 -28.10 19.00 -5.55
C SER A 134 -27.22 17.99 -6.32
N ALA A 135 -27.08 18.15 -7.63
CA ALA A 135 -26.33 17.20 -8.46
C ALA A 135 -24.81 17.44 -8.42
N SER A 136 -24.21 17.41 -7.23
CA SER A 136 -22.76 17.43 -7.11
C SER A 136 -22.16 16.04 -7.36
N VAL A 137 -21.06 16.01 -8.11
CA VAL A 137 -20.25 14.80 -8.24
C VAL A 137 -19.57 14.54 -6.91
N ARG A 138 -19.99 13.50 -6.20
CA ARG A 138 -19.20 12.97 -5.08
C ARG A 138 -18.01 12.20 -5.65
N SER A 139 -16.95 12.93 -6.00
CA SER A 139 -15.71 12.42 -6.62
C SER A 139 -14.86 11.60 -5.64
N TYR A 140 -14.93 11.92 -4.35
CA TYR A 140 -14.06 11.31 -3.34
C TYR A 140 -14.59 9.96 -2.85
N ARG A 141 -13.94 8.88 -3.32
CA ARG A 141 -14.00 7.57 -2.66
C ARG A 141 -12.59 7.17 -2.24
N SER A 142 -12.42 6.93 -0.95
CA SER A 142 -11.17 6.47 -0.36
C SER A 142 -10.64 5.15 -0.97
N SER A 143 -11.47 4.42 -1.72
CA SER A 143 -11.16 3.12 -2.31
C SER A 143 -10.52 3.17 -3.70
N ASP A 144 -10.32 4.35 -4.29
CA ASP A 144 -9.57 4.49 -5.55
C ASP A 144 -8.10 4.86 -5.33
N GLY A 145 -7.77 5.43 -4.17
CA GLY A 145 -6.39 5.76 -3.82
C GLY A 145 -5.66 4.53 -3.27
N LEU A 146 -4.44 4.30 -3.76
CA LEU A 146 -3.56 3.28 -3.21
C LEU A 146 -3.14 3.66 -1.78
N ARG A 147 -3.00 2.63 -0.95
CA ARG A 147 -2.49 2.78 0.41
C ARG A 147 -0.98 2.56 0.41
N LEU A 148 -0.22 3.41 1.07
CA LEU A 148 1.23 3.29 1.10
C LEU A 148 1.67 2.35 2.24
N ILE A 149 2.61 1.47 1.92
CA ILE A 149 3.40 0.70 2.89
C ILE A 149 4.87 0.82 2.52
N ASN A 150 5.72 1.24 3.45
CA ASN A 150 7.16 1.20 3.30
C ASN A 150 7.67 -0.19 3.68
N VAL A 151 8.51 -0.78 2.84
CA VAL A 151 9.19 -2.06 3.11
C VAL A 151 10.67 -1.78 3.18
N ALA A 152 11.24 -1.89 4.38
CA ALA A 152 12.65 -1.74 4.63
C ALA A 152 13.32 -3.11 4.60
N VAL A 153 14.25 -3.31 3.67
CA VAL A 153 15.07 -4.52 3.59
C VAL A 153 16.43 -4.21 4.19
N ALA A 154 16.66 -4.74 5.39
CA ALA A 154 17.94 -4.64 6.06
C ALA A 154 18.95 -5.64 5.47
N LYS A 155 20.17 -5.61 6.01
CA LYS A 155 21.24 -6.51 5.60
C LYS A 155 20.77 -7.97 5.73
N SER A 156 21.11 -8.77 4.72
CA SER A 156 20.89 -10.21 4.72
C SER A 156 22.07 -10.87 4.03
N ASP A 157 22.49 -12.02 4.54
CA ASP A 157 23.56 -12.82 3.95
C ASP A 157 23.14 -13.48 2.62
N GLN A 158 21.83 -13.53 2.37
CA GLN A 158 21.23 -14.11 1.16
C GLN A 158 20.46 -13.03 0.39
N PRO A 159 20.38 -13.11 -0.96
CA PRO A 159 19.44 -12.30 -1.72
C PRO A 159 18.01 -12.52 -1.23
N VAL A 160 17.23 -11.45 -1.13
CA VAL A 160 15.84 -11.51 -0.67
C VAL A 160 14.88 -11.50 -1.86
N HIS A 161 14.02 -12.51 -1.94
CA HIS A 161 12.85 -12.48 -2.81
C HIS A 161 11.63 -12.01 -2.00
N LEU A 162 11.13 -10.82 -2.32
CA LEU A 162 9.97 -10.24 -1.63
C LEU A 162 8.68 -10.79 -2.24
N VAL A 163 7.85 -11.44 -1.43
CA VAL A 163 6.46 -11.76 -1.77
C VAL A 163 5.57 -10.83 -0.98
N VAL A 164 4.89 -9.89 -1.63
CA VAL A 164 4.02 -8.92 -0.98
C VAL A 164 2.58 -9.13 -1.42
N THR A 165 1.72 -9.45 -0.45
CA THR A 165 0.30 -9.76 -0.65
C THR A 165 -0.56 -8.73 0.07
N SER A 166 -1.58 -8.19 -0.59
CA SER A 166 -2.55 -7.29 0.05
C SER A 166 -4.01 -7.70 -0.21
N GLN A 167 -4.93 -7.35 0.69
CA GLN A 167 -6.39 -7.52 0.48
C GLN A 167 -7.05 -6.27 -0.12
N ALA A 168 -6.34 -5.14 -0.13
CA ALA A 168 -6.75 -3.87 -0.73
C ALA A 168 -5.65 -3.33 -1.64
N GLY A 169 -5.92 -2.22 -2.33
CA GLY A 169 -4.93 -1.60 -3.20
C GLY A 169 -3.79 -0.96 -2.40
N VAL A 170 -2.55 -1.36 -2.69
CA VAL A 170 -1.35 -0.96 -1.95
C VAL A 170 -0.23 -0.55 -2.90
N LEU A 171 0.39 0.59 -2.62
CA LEU A 171 1.68 1.00 -3.15
C LEU A 171 2.76 0.59 -2.15
N TRP A 172 3.63 -0.34 -2.54
CA TRP A 172 4.74 -0.83 -1.74
C TRP A 172 6.00 -0.02 -2.05
N ASN A 173 6.45 0.80 -1.10
CA ASN A 173 7.63 1.65 -1.26
C ASN A 173 8.87 0.92 -0.74
N ILE A 174 9.77 0.52 -1.64
CA ILE A 174 10.88 -0.36 -1.33
C ILE A 174 12.10 0.46 -0.90
N GLN A 175 12.50 0.26 0.35
CA GLN A 175 13.72 0.77 0.95
C GLN A 175 14.69 -0.40 1.12
N LYS A 176 15.98 -0.18 0.88
CA LYS A 176 17.00 -1.20 1.09
C LYS A 176 18.25 -0.57 1.69
N SER A 177 18.94 -1.27 2.56
CA SER A 177 20.31 -0.92 2.93
C SER A 177 21.24 -1.06 1.72
N ASP A 178 22.44 -0.50 1.81
CA ASP A 178 23.42 -0.59 0.74
C ASP A 178 23.88 -2.03 0.49
N THR A 179 23.97 -2.81 1.57
CA THR A 179 24.38 -4.22 1.56
C THR A 179 23.26 -5.20 1.20
N ALA A 180 21.99 -4.79 1.30
CA ALA A 180 20.86 -5.64 0.95
C ALA A 180 20.76 -5.89 -0.56
N LYS A 181 20.56 -7.16 -0.93
CA LYS A 181 20.29 -7.61 -2.30
C LYS A 181 18.83 -8.09 -2.39
N ILE A 182 18.08 -7.57 -3.36
CA ILE A 182 16.71 -8.02 -3.66
C ILE A 182 16.73 -8.71 -5.02
N SER A 183 16.58 -10.03 -5.04
CA SER A 183 16.60 -10.84 -6.26
C SER A 183 15.32 -10.70 -7.07
N GLY A 184 14.17 -10.53 -6.39
CA GLY A 184 12.89 -10.36 -7.06
C GLY A 184 11.78 -9.85 -6.16
N ILE A 185 10.72 -9.34 -6.78
CA ILE A 185 9.51 -8.89 -6.10
C ILE A 185 8.29 -9.49 -6.80
N SER A 186 7.55 -10.31 -6.05
CA SER A 186 6.24 -10.84 -6.42
C SER A 186 5.16 -10.05 -5.69
N VAL A 187 4.30 -9.35 -6.42
CA VAL A 187 3.22 -8.56 -5.83
C VAL A 187 1.88 -9.24 -6.15
N ILE A 188 1.03 -9.40 -5.13
CA ILE A 188 -0.20 -10.21 -5.21
C ILE A 188 -1.36 -9.47 -4.53
N GLY A 189 -2.51 -9.32 -5.20
CA GLY A 189 -3.65 -8.62 -4.58
C GLY A 189 -4.91 -8.50 -5.43
N PRO A 190 -6.11 -8.48 -4.81
CA PRO A 190 -7.38 -8.47 -5.53
C PRO A 190 -7.71 -7.12 -6.17
N ASN A 191 -7.15 -6.06 -5.63
CA ASN A 191 -7.31 -4.69 -6.08
C ASN A 191 -5.90 -4.12 -6.30
N GLY A 192 -5.76 -3.18 -7.22
CA GLY A 192 -4.49 -2.96 -7.86
C GLY A 192 -3.41 -2.46 -6.92
N ALA A 193 -2.19 -2.63 -7.38
CA ALA A 193 -1.00 -2.53 -6.57
C ALA A 193 0.06 -1.80 -7.36
N GLY A 194 1.01 -1.27 -6.62
CA GLY A 194 2.21 -0.73 -7.22
C GLY A 194 3.43 -0.91 -6.34
N LEU A 195 4.56 -0.58 -6.93
CA LEU A 195 5.86 -0.52 -6.30
C LEU A 195 6.45 0.87 -6.53
N ALA A 196 7.08 1.43 -5.52
CA ALA A 196 7.90 2.63 -5.63
C ALA A 196 9.34 2.30 -5.24
N ASN A 197 10.30 3.04 -5.80
CA ASN A 197 11.71 2.91 -5.45
C ASN A 197 12.26 1.47 -5.59
N VAL A 198 11.78 0.75 -6.62
CA VAL A 198 12.28 -0.59 -6.95
C VAL A 198 13.77 -0.49 -7.29
N PRO A 199 14.64 -1.31 -6.69
CA PRO A 199 16.06 -1.30 -7.03
C PRO A 199 16.28 -1.61 -8.51
N HIS A 200 17.28 -0.97 -9.11
CA HIS A 200 17.63 -1.21 -10.51
C HIS A 200 17.98 -2.69 -10.73
N GLY A 201 17.48 -3.27 -11.83
CA GLY A 201 17.72 -4.68 -12.19
C GLY A 201 16.87 -5.71 -11.43
N THR A 202 16.08 -5.30 -10.43
CA THR A 202 15.19 -6.23 -9.72
C THR A 202 14.04 -6.71 -10.61
N THR A 203 13.87 -8.02 -10.72
CA THR A 203 12.74 -8.61 -11.44
C THR A 203 11.44 -8.37 -10.67
N VAL A 204 10.44 -7.79 -11.34
CA VAL A 204 9.12 -7.54 -10.78
C VAL A 204 8.09 -8.37 -11.53
N GLN A 205 7.21 -9.05 -10.79
CA GLN A 205 6.09 -9.80 -11.34
C GLN A 205 4.84 -9.65 -10.48
N GLY A 206 3.68 -9.92 -11.08
CA GLY A 206 2.42 -9.46 -10.55
C GLY A 206 1.21 -10.31 -10.87
N LEU A 207 0.52 -10.82 -9.84
CA LEU A 207 -0.74 -11.56 -9.98
C LEU A 207 -1.91 -10.86 -9.26
N PHE A 208 -2.86 -10.33 -10.05
CA PHE A 208 -3.86 -9.40 -9.49
C PHE A 208 -5.22 -9.39 -10.17
N GLY A 209 -6.19 -8.80 -9.47
CA GLY A 209 -7.50 -8.47 -10.04
C GLY A 209 -8.20 -9.69 -10.62
N ARG A 210 -8.65 -9.58 -11.88
CA ARG A 210 -9.30 -10.70 -12.58
C ARG A 210 -8.40 -11.92 -12.76
N PHE A 211 -7.08 -11.73 -12.82
CA PHE A 211 -6.13 -12.83 -13.03
C PHE A 211 -6.01 -13.70 -11.79
N LEU A 212 -6.12 -13.14 -10.58
CA LEU A 212 -6.24 -13.96 -9.37
C LEU A 212 -7.42 -14.92 -9.48
N SER A 213 -8.58 -14.41 -9.91
CA SER A 213 -9.77 -15.24 -10.10
C SER A 213 -9.60 -16.29 -11.20
N SER A 214 -9.03 -15.92 -12.36
CA SER A 214 -8.80 -16.89 -13.45
C SER A 214 -7.78 -17.96 -13.08
N CYS A 215 -6.77 -17.59 -12.29
CA CYS A 215 -5.75 -18.51 -11.79
C CYS A 215 -6.19 -19.24 -10.51
N LYS A 216 -7.43 -19.03 -10.04
CA LYS A 216 -7.98 -19.60 -8.81
C LYS A 216 -7.13 -19.32 -7.56
N VAL A 217 -6.38 -18.23 -7.55
CA VAL A 217 -5.57 -17.77 -6.43
C VAL A 217 -6.38 -16.75 -5.63
N LEU A 218 -6.67 -17.07 -4.37
CA LEU A 218 -7.48 -16.23 -3.49
C LEU A 218 -6.70 -15.87 -2.22
N PRO A 219 -6.00 -14.72 -2.19
CA PRO A 219 -5.26 -14.29 -1.02
C PRO A 219 -6.10 -14.32 0.26
N ALA A 220 -5.69 -15.15 1.21
CA ALA A 220 -6.32 -15.27 2.51
C ALA A 220 -5.26 -15.47 3.59
N ARG A 221 -5.43 -14.77 4.71
CA ARG A 221 -4.56 -14.90 5.88
C ARG A 221 -5.10 -16.02 6.77
N MET A 222 -4.18 -16.78 7.37
CA MET A 222 -4.55 -17.81 8.33
C MET A 222 -5.27 -17.16 9.51
N PRO A 223 -6.50 -17.59 9.87
CA PRO A 223 -7.16 -17.06 11.05
C PRO A 223 -6.34 -17.32 12.31
N LYS A 224 -6.22 -16.30 13.15
CA LYS A 224 -5.49 -16.37 14.43
C LYS A 224 -6.45 -16.15 15.60
N GLU A 225 -6.16 -16.75 16.74
CA GLU A 225 -7.02 -16.72 17.94
C GLU A 225 -7.39 -15.30 18.38
N HIS A 226 -6.45 -14.36 18.26
CA HIS A 226 -6.66 -12.96 18.64
C HIS A 226 -7.61 -12.19 17.70
N TRP A 227 -8.05 -12.77 16.59
CA TRP A 227 -8.97 -12.12 15.67
C TRP A 227 -10.37 -12.05 16.27
N GLY A 228 -11.00 -10.87 16.20
CA GLY A 228 -12.30 -10.64 16.84
C GLY A 228 -13.37 -11.65 16.43
N PHE A 229 -13.40 -12.11 15.18
CA PHE A 229 -14.40 -13.09 14.73
C PHE A 229 -14.11 -14.52 15.21
N ILE A 230 -12.84 -14.89 15.36
CA ILE A 230 -12.43 -16.21 15.89
C ILE A 230 -12.81 -16.27 17.37
N ARG A 231 -12.44 -15.25 18.13
CA ARG A 231 -12.82 -15.12 19.53
C ARG A 231 -14.35 -15.14 19.72
N TYR A 232 -15.08 -14.36 18.92
CA TYR A 232 -16.55 -14.36 18.98
C TYR A 232 -17.16 -15.74 18.67
N ALA A 233 -16.60 -16.47 17.71
CA ALA A 233 -17.04 -17.83 17.40
C ALA A 233 -16.78 -18.81 18.55
N GLY A 234 -15.67 -18.67 19.26
CA GLY A 234 -15.35 -19.46 20.45
C GLY A 234 -16.21 -19.11 21.67
N GLU A 235 -16.44 -17.82 21.94
CA GLU A 235 -17.24 -17.35 23.08
C GLU A 235 -18.75 -17.60 22.90
N ARG A 236 -19.25 -17.53 21.65
CA ARG A 236 -20.68 -17.66 21.30
C ARG A 236 -20.83 -18.53 20.05
N PRO A 237 -20.64 -19.85 20.16
CA PRO A 237 -20.69 -20.73 19.01
C PRO A 237 -22.09 -20.74 18.41
N ARG A 238 -22.17 -20.39 17.14
CA ARG A 238 -23.37 -20.49 16.29
C ARG A 238 -22.97 -21.25 15.04
N ARG A 239 -23.89 -22.01 14.46
CA ARG A 239 -23.62 -22.74 13.20
C ARG A 239 -23.10 -21.82 12.09
N SER A 240 -23.62 -20.59 12.00
CA SER A 240 -23.18 -19.58 11.03
C SER A 240 -21.78 -19.04 11.32
N THR A 241 -21.40 -18.83 12.58
CA THR A 241 -20.05 -18.37 12.92
C THR A 241 -19.03 -19.48 12.70
N GLN A 242 -19.33 -20.72 13.09
CA GLN A 242 -18.44 -21.85 12.84
C GLN A 242 -18.23 -22.10 11.35
N LYS A 243 -19.30 -22.00 10.53
CA LYS A 243 -19.20 -22.08 9.07
C LYS A 243 -18.23 -21.03 8.52
N LEU A 244 -18.37 -19.77 8.96
CA LEU A 244 -17.47 -18.68 8.56
C LEU A 244 -16.02 -18.97 8.96
N VAL A 245 -15.77 -19.49 10.17
CA VAL A 245 -14.43 -19.88 10.63
C VAL A 245 -13.84 -20.94 9.70
N ASN A 246 -14.56 -22.03 9.48
CA ASN A 246 -14.12 -23.14 8.64
C ASN A 246 -13.83 -22.68 7.19
N GLU A 247 -14.69 -21.84 6.61
CA GLU A 247 -14.49 -21.28 5.26
C GLU A 247 -13.22 -20.42 5.17
N ASN A 248 -12.91 -19.62 6.20
CA ASN A 248 -11.69 -18.80 6.22
C ASN A 248 -10.44 -19.66 6.38
N TYR A 249 -10.47 -20.68 7.23
CA TYR A 249 -9.37 -21.64 7.35
C TYR A 249 -9.12 -22.38 6.03
N ALA A 250 -10.17 -22.91 5.40
CA ALA A 250 -10.04 -23.63 4.12
C ALA A 250 -9.45 -22.74 3.02
N ARG A 251 -9.91 -21.48 2.92
CA ARG A 251 -9.35 -20.52 1.96
C ARG A 251 -7.89 -20.17 2.25
N ALA A 252 -7.54 -19.95 3.51
CA ALA A 252 -6.17 -19.66 3.92
C ALA A 252 -5.23 -20.84 3.67
N ALA A 253 -5.66 -22.06 3.97
CA ALA A 253 -4.91 -23.28 3.68
C ALA A 253 -4.68 -23.49 2.18
N THR A 254 -5.70 -23.24 1.36
CA THR A 254 -5.58 -23.29 -0.11
C THR A 254 -4.53 -22.29 -0.62
N TYR A 255 -4.59 -21.05 -0.12
CA TYR A 255 -3.64 -20.02 -0.51
C TYR A 255 -2.21 -20.32 -0.03
N ALA A 256 -2.06 -20.82 1.20
CA ALA A 256 -0.78 -21.26 1.73
C ALA A 256 -0.19 -22.41 0.89
N GLY A 257 -0.99 -23.40 0.50
CA GLY A 257 -0.58 -24.48 -0.40
C GLY A 257 -0.05 -23.96 -1.74
N TRP A 258 -0.75 -23.00 -2.34
CA TRP A 258 -0.28 -22.35 -3.57
C TRP A 258 1.03 -21.58 -3.37
N LEU A 259 1.17 -20.84 -2.27
CA LEU A 259 2.40 -20.11 -1.91
C LEU A 259 3.58 -21.06 -1.72
N MET A 260 3.39 -22.18 -1.02
CA MET A 260 4.40 -23.22 -0.83
C MET A 260 4.83 -23.83 -2.16
N GLY A 261 3.88 -24.19 -3.03
CA GLY A 261 4.18 -24.75 -4.35
C GLY A 261 4.88 -23.76 -5.30
N THR A 262 4.55 -22.47 -5.21
CA THR A 262 5.06 -21.44 -6.12
C THR A 262 6.40 -20.86 -5.67
N PHE A 263 6.53 -20.55 -4.38
CA PHE A 263 7.68 -19.84 -3.83
C PHE A 263 8.53 -20.67 -2.87
N ARG A 264 8.18 -21.94 -2.64
CA ARG A 264 8.87 -22.82 -1.67
C ARG A 264 8.94 -22.19 -0.28
N LEU A 265 7.90 -21.47 0.12
CA LEU A 265 7.80 -20.88 1.45
C LEU A 265 7.70 -21.99 2.50
N VAL A 266 8.80 -22.24 3.23
CA VAL A 266 8.90 -23.38 4.16
C VAL A 266 8.30 -23.06 5.54
N ASP A 267 8.34 -21.80 5.96
CA ASP A 267 7.91 -21.40 7.31
C ASP A 267 6.76 -20.36 7.30
N PRO A 268 5.51 -20.81 7.49
CA PRO A 268 4.36 -19.91 7.69
C PRO A 268 4.48 -18.99 8.92
N ALA A 269 5.29 -19.33 9.91
CA ALA A 269 5.50 -18.49 11.10
C ALA A 269 6.36 -17.25 10.82
N ALA A 270 7.17 -17.28 9.75
CA ALA A 270 7.97 -16.16 9.29
C ALA A 270 7.16 -15.07 8.55
N VAL A 271 5.88 -15.30 8.26
CA VAL A 271 5.02 -14.36 7.53
C VAL A 271 4.66 -13.15 8.40
N ILE A 272 4.90 -11.94 7.88
CA ILE A 272 4.47 -10.69 8.51
C ILE A 272 3.06 -10.37 8.03
N ASP A 273 2.04 -10.55 8.87
CA ASP A 273 0.64 -10.59 8.43
C ASP A 273 -0.38 -9.63 9.10
N PRO A 274 -0.04 -8.35 9.36
CA PRO A 274 -0.95 -7.43 10.03
C PRO A 274 -2.22 -7.13 9.21
N LEU A 275 -3.33 -6.79 9.87
CA LEU A 275 -4.51 -6.30 9.14
C LEU A 275 -4.20 -4.95 8.50
N ALA A 276 -3.53 -4.06 9.24
CA ALA A 276 -3.22 -2.74 8.74
C ALA A 276 -1.93 -2.18 9.34
N VAL A 277 -1.01 -1.77 8.48
CA VAL A 277 0.35 -1.29 8.84
C VAL A 277 0.81 -0.21 7.86
N SER A 278 1.83 0.56 8.22
CA SER A 278 2.50 1.50 7.31
C SER A 278 3.92 1.09 6.95
N ASN A 279 4.61 0.37 7.83
CA ASN A 279 6.04 0.11 7.70
C ASN A 279 6.31 -1.36 8.04
N ILE A 280 7.11 -2.02 7.23
CA ILE A 280 7.54 -3.40 7.39
C ILE A 280 9.07 -3.43 7.34
N LEU A 281 9.68 -4.25 8.19
CA LEU A 281 11.09 -4.58 8.18
C LEU A 281 11.26 -6.03 7.72
N ILE A 282 12.16 -6.25 6.78
CA ILE A 282 12.65 -7.56 6.35
C ILE A 282 14.12 -7.67 6.77
N GLY A 283 14.44 -8.72 7.53
CA GLY A 283 15.75 -8.89 8.16
C GLY A 283 15.79 -8.25 9.56
N GLU A 284 17.00 -8.16 10.11
CA GLU A 284 17.24 -7.62 11.45
C GLU A 284 17.75 -6.19 11.40
N VAL A 285 17.43 -5.39 12.42
CA VAL A 285 18.04 -4.06 12.60
C VAL A 285 19.43 -4.26 13.19
N GLU A 286 20.47 -3.75 12.52
CA GLU A 286 21.81 -3.74 13.12
C GLU A 286 21.82 -2.79 14.34
N PRO A 287 22.51 -3.14 15.44
CA PRO A 287 22.63 -2.27 16.60
C PRO A 287 23.29 -0.92 16.24
N GLY A 288 22.71 0.18 16.72
CA GLY A 288 23.27 1.53 16.61
C GLY A 288 22.61 2.41 15.53
N HIS A 289 22.50 3.71 15.83
CA HIS A 289 21.79 4.69 14.99
C HIS A 289 22.45 5.02 13.65
N GLY A 290 23.72 4.62 13.46
CA GLY A 290 24.51 4.90 12.26
C GLY A 290 24.15 4.06 11.03
N ASN A 291 23.46 2.93 11.21
CA ASN A 291 23.21 1.95 10.14
C ASN A 291 21.76 1.97 9.64
N ARG A 292 21.05 3.10 9.83
CA ARG A 292 19.68 3.27 9.36
C ARG A 292 19.61 3.27 7.84
N ILE A 293 18.56 2.63 7.32
CA ILE A 293 18.28 2.61 5.88
C ILE A 293 17.78 3.99 5.46
N VAL A 294 18.33 4.55 4.39
CA VAL A 294 17.90 5.85 3.87
C VAL A 294 16.44 5.77 3.38
N TYR A 295 15.57 6.60 3.96
CA TYR A 295 14.19 6.72 3.50
C TYR A 295 14.13 7.45 2.16
N ARG A 296 13.65 6.75 1.13
CA ARG A 296 13.27 7.35 -0.15
C ARG A 296 11.78 7.63 -0.18
N SER A 297 11.40 8.90 -0.21
CA SER A 297 10.00 9.29 -0.43
C SER A 297 9.48 8.76 -1.76
N ILE A 298 8.16 8.64 -1.88
CA ILE A 298 7.51 8.40 -3.18
C ILE A 298 7.41 9.68 -4.02
N LYS A 299 7.68 10.85 -3.42
CA LYS A 299 7.83 12.11 -4.14
C LYS A 299 8.92 11.95 -5.20
N ASP A 300 8.61 12.33 -6.42
CA ASP A 300 9.51 12.29 -7.58
C ASP A 300 10.01 10.88 -7.97
N ALA A 301 9.51 9.81 -7.32
CA ALA A 301 9.84 8.44 -7.67
C ALA A 301 9.19 8.02 -8.98
N THR A 302 9.80 7.03 -9.65
CA THR A 302 9.07 6.23 -10.64
C THR A 302 8.25 5.18 -9.90
N VAL A 303 6.94 5.21 -10.11
CA VAL A 303 6.01 4.24 -9.52
C VAL A 303 5.57 3.24 -10.59
N HIS A 304 5.78 1.96 -10.31
CA HIS A 304 5.34 0.86 -11.15
C HIS A 304 3.99 0.38 -10.65
N VAL A 305 2.93 0.54 -11.43
CA VAL A 305 1.56 0.15 -11.07
C VAL A 305 1.04 -0.87 -12.04
N LEU A 306 0.03 -1.60 -11.64
CA LEU A 306 -0.63 -2.49 -12.57
C LEU A 306 -1.46 -1.73 -13.59
N ARG A 307 -1.62 -2.37 -14.75
CA ARG A 307 -2.52 -1.88 -15.78
C ARG A 307 -3.95 -1.87 -15.24
N ASN A 308 -4.53 -0.68 -15.22
CA ASN A 308 -5.95 -0.44 -15.01
C ASN A 308 -6.46 0.53 -16.09
N ASP A 309 -7.77 0.70 -16.21
CA ASP A 309 -8.32 1.60 -17.23
C ASP A 309 -7.91 3.05 -16.99
N TYR A 310 -7.80 3.45 -15.72
CA TYR A 310 -7.31 4.76 -15.31
C TYR A 310 -6.32 4.59 -14.18
N VAL A 311 -5.11 5.13 -14.37
CA VAL A 311 -4.10 5.26 -13.33
C VAL A 311 -3.42 6.62 -13.46
N PHE A 312 -3.33 7.37 -12.37
CA PHE A 312 -2.60 8.64 -12.35
C PHE A 312 -2.16 9.04 -10.94
N ALA A 313 -1.17 9.92 -10.87
CA ALA A 313 -0.71 10.56 -9.64
C ALA A 313 -1.28 11.98 -9.54
N ALA A 314 -1.82 12.34 -8.40
CA ALA A 314 -2.35 13.68 -8.13
C ALA A 314 -2.49 13.91 -6.63
N ASN A 315 -2.52 15.17 -6.20
CA ASN A 315 -3.08 15.50 -4.90
C ASN A 315 -4.61 15.31 -4.89
N ARG A 316 -5.25 15.51 -3.73
CA ARG A 316 -6.69 15.33 -3.59
C ARG A 316 -7.53 16.23 -4.49
N SER A 317 -7.09 17.47 -4.72
CA SER A 317 -7.79 18.43 -5.58
C SER A 317 -7.76 17.97 -7.04
N GLY A 318 -6.56 17.68 -7.56
CA GLY A 318 -6.38 17.21 -8.93
C GLY A 318 -7.11 15.89 -9.20
N TYR A 319 -7.12 14.97 -8.22
CA TYR A 319 -7.96 13.77 -8.32
C TYR A 319 -9.45 14.08 -8.39
N SER A 320 -9.94 15.00 -7.53
CA SER A 320 -11.36 15.37 -7.50
C SER A 320 -11.80 15.99 -8.82
N GLU A 321 -11.00 16.89 -9.36
CA GLU A 321 -11.23 17.54 -10.65
C GLU A 321 -11.26 16.53 -11.79
N ARG A 322 -10.22 15.70 -11.91
CA ARG A 322 -10.13 14.68 -12.96
C ARG A 322 -11.27 13.67 -12.89
N MET A 323 -11.62 13.22 -11.69
CA MET A 323 -12.73 12.30 -11.48
C MET A 323 -14.08 12.94 -11.82
N THR A 324 -14.26 14.22 -11.48
CA THR A 324 -15.48 14.98 -11.84
C THR A 324 -15.63 15.05 -13.35
N GLN A 325 -14.58 15.43 -14.06
CA GLN A 325 -14.55 15.46 -15.52
C GLN A 325 -14.93 14.10 -16.11
N LEU A 326 -14.23 13.02 -15.72
CA LEU A 326 -14.49 11.68 -16.24
C LEU A 326 -15.93 11.19 -16.00
N ILE A 327 -16.51 11.52 -14.84
CA ILE A 327 -17.89 11.13 -14.51
C ILE A 327 -18.89 11.94 -15.32
N THR A 328 -18.69 13.25 -15.46
CA THR A 328 -19.55 14.13 -16.26
C THR A 328 -19.51 13.71 -17.72
N ASP A 329 -18.32 13.54 -18.30
CA ASP A 329 -18.15 13.11 -19.70
C ASP A 329 -18.80 11.74 -19.95
N ALA A 330 -18.71 10.81 -18.99
CA ALA A 330 -19.39 9.52 -19.09
C ALA A 330 -20.91 9.63 -18.95
N ALA A 331 -21.41 10.57 -18.15
CA ALA A 331 -22.83 10.81 -17.98
C ALA A 331 -23.44 11.46 -19.23
N GLU A 332 -22.81 12.50 -19.75
CA GLU A 332 -23.25 13.24 -20.94
C GLU A 332 -23.27 12.34 -22.19
N ARG A 333 -22.22 11.52 -22.37
CA ARG A 333 -22.22 10.49 -23.43
C ARG A 333 -23.35 9.48 -23.27
N ALA A 334 -23.70 9.10 -22.04
CA ALA A 334 -24.76 8.11 -21.82
C ALA A 334 -26.18 8.65 -22.11
N ILE A 335 -26.38 9.96 -22.09
CA ILE A 335 -27.66 10.61 -22.38
C ILE A 335 -27.71 11.28 -23.76
N GLY A 336 -26.62 11.22 -24.52
CA GLY A 336 -26.52 11.82 -25.86
C GLY A 336 -26.44 13.35 -25.86
N GLY A 337 -26.00 14.00 -24.78
CA GLY A 337 -25.97 15.45 -24.68
C GLY A 337 -25.57 15.98 -23.31
N LYS A 338 -25.68 17.30 -23.11
CA LYS A 338 -25.35 17.94 -21.82
C LYS A 338 -26.36 17.54 -20.74
N LEU A 339 -25.91 17.43 -19.48
CA LEU A 339 -26.80 17.06 -18.37
C LEU A 339 -27.98 18.03 -18.18
N ASP A 340 -27.82 19.30 -18.54
CA ASP A 340 -28.83 20.33 -18.36
C ASP A 340 -30.01 20.27 -19.34
N THR A 341 -29.86 19.52 -20.45
CA THR A 341 -30.92 19.29 -21.44
C THR A 341 -31.94 18.25 -20.98
N LEU A 342 -31.56 17.33 -20.07
CA LEU A 342 -32.44 16.27 -19.55
C LEU A 342 -33.76 16.76 -18.94
N LEU A 343 -33.78 17.99 -18.43
CA LEU A 343 -34.93 18.57 -17.74
C LEU A 343 -35.67 19.63 -18.56
N ARG A 344 -35.25 19.85 -19.82
CA ARG A 344 -35.94 20.79 -20.73
C ARG A 344 -37.06 20.12 -21.54
N GLY A 345 -37.13 18.78 -21.52
CA GLY A 345 -38.16 18.00 -22.21
C GLY A 345 -39.10 17.22 -21.28
N SER A 346 -39.14 17.56 -19.99
CA SER A 346 -39.98 16.96 -18.94
C SER A 346 -40.89 17.99 -18.31
#